data_AF-E6SV44-F1
#
_entry.id   AF-E6SV44-F1
#
_cell.length_a   1.000
_cell.length_b   1.000
_cell.length_c   1.000
_cell.angle_alpha   90.00
_cell.angle_beta   90.00
_cell.angle_gamma   90.00
#
_symmetry.space_group_name_H-M   'P 1'
#
loop_
_entity.id
_entity.type
_entity.pdbx_description
1 polymer ?
#
loop_
_entity_poly.entity_id
_entity_poly.type
_entity_poly.pdbx_seq_one_letter_code
_entity_poly.pdbx_strand_id
1 'polypeptide(L)'
;MKRLIGTLTCTLILSAFHSCNSGVFIEDIRPSEDNIELDGNGDSVTIHFNSSNWEIISGECSLTQAFFKIYNAEGVNIGTSGAPCLDGVGKIILNDEQIDLTIERKHSKELTIKVDENIMFSRFDLSILVGNEYESKIIQVIISPCERYVLDDISYSLDAYEYYGNGVGYGKSITVNNETSTPLTTTIYPFRNIYHEVTFTSLSPLAFWLLEKNTVVDIPTIVDKSLVMDGVRASYTGDEQKIPISFANEEKKVTIPALSKQRITPILSYDWFETDFTIRAHNPKTNKKRTIAGRLRSNMPTKESHIIRETIEE
;
A
#
# COMPACT_ATOMS: atom_id res chain seq x y z
N MET A 1 -77.22 13.84 -56.35
CA MET A 1 -76.48 12.60 -56.03
C MET A 1 -75.02 12.77 -56.43
N LYS A 2 -74.15 13.27 -55.54
CA LYS A 2 -72.66 13.25 -55.66
C LYS A 2 -72.00 13.94 -54.46
N ARG A 3 -72.45 13.68 -53.23
CA ARG A 3 -71.75 14.10 -51.99
C ARG A 3 -72.09 13.14 -50.86
N LEU A 4 -71.69 11.88 -51.00
CA LEU A 4 -71.78 10.88 -49.92
C LEU A 4 -70.68 9.80 -50.00
N ILE A 5 -69.49 10.16 -50.50
CA ILE A 5 -68.33 9.23 -50.65
C ILE A 5 -67.04 9.86 -50.06
N GLY A 6 -67.15 10.93 -49.27
CA GLY A 6 -65.99 11.62 -48.67
C GLY A 6 -65.71 11.26 -47.21
N THR A 7 -66.64 10.58 -46.54
CA THR A 7 -66.62 10.38 -45.08
C THR A 7 -66.72 8.92 -44.65
N LEU A 8 -66.57 7.97 -45.58
CA LEU A 8 -66.43 6.55 -45.28
C LEU A 8 -65.01 6.00 -45.56
N THR A 9 -64.17 6.78 -46.24
CA THR A 9 -62.80 6.39 -46.61
C THR A 9 -61.74 6.86 -45.60
N CYS A 10 -62.04 7.86 -44.75
CA CYS A 10 -61.11 8.30 -43.71
C CYS A 10 -61.18 7.48 -42.42
N THR A 11 -62.30 6.80 -42.14
CA THR A 11 -62.44 5.92 -40.95
C THR A 11 -61.84 4.53 -41.17
N LEU A 12 -61.52 4.14 -42.41
CA LEU A 12 -60.88 2.87 -42.75
C LEU A 12 -59.35 2.95 -42.93
N ILE A 13 -58.76 4.15 -42.87
CA ILE A 13 -57.30 4.33 -42.90
C ILE A 13 -56.73 4.53 -41.48
N LEU A 14 -57.56 4.89 -40.50
CA LEU A 14 -57.16 4.98 -39.09
C LEU A 14 -57.17 3.64 -38.34
N SER A 15 -57.73 2.57 -38.92
CA SER A 15 -57.63 1.21 -38.38
C SER A 15 -56.41 0.44 -38.90
N ALA A 16 -55.62 1.01 -39.83
CA ALA A 16 -54.42 0.38 -40.38
C ALA A 16 -53.11 0.72 -39.63
N PHE A 17 -53.17 1.54 -38.57
CA PHE A 17 -52.03 1.79 -37.69
C PHE A 17 -52.13 1.09 -36.32
N HIS A 18 -53.08 0.17 -36.14
CA HIS A 18 -52.92 -0.90 -35.14
C HIS A 18 -52.07 -2.03 -35.72
N SER A 19 -50.86 -1.67 -36.17
CA SER A 19 -49.78 -2.64 -36.26
C SER A 19 -49.52 -3.12 -34.84
N CYS A 20 -49.94 -4.35 -34.58
CA CYS A 20 -49.54 -5.12 -33.43
C CYS A 20 -48.00 -5.14 -33.33
N ASN A 21 -47.40 -4.25 -32.54
CA ASN A 21 -46.24 -4.66 -31.76
C ASN A 21 -46.78 -5.58 -30.67
N SER A 22 -47.13 -6.81 -31.05
CA SER A 22 -47.19 -7.93 -30.11
C SER A 22 -45.86 -7.92 -29.37
N GLY A 23 -45.93 -7.58 -28.09
CA GLY A 23 -44.80 -7.11 -27.30
C GLY A 23 -43.60 -8.03 -27.42
N VAL A 24 -42.54 -7.53 -28.02
CA VAL A 24 -41.19 -7.98 -27.66
C VAL A 24 -40.99 -7.46 -26.24
N PHE A 25 -41.48 -8.23 -25.26
CA PHE A 25 -41.16 -7.99 -23.85
C PHE A 25 -39.67 -8.28 -23.71
N ILE A 26 -38.88 -7.23 -23.71
CA ILE A 26 -37.50 -7.30 -23.26
C ILE A 26 -37.60 -7.51 -21.75
N GLU A 27 -37.22 -8.70 -21.28
CA GLU A 27 -37.10 -8.95 -19.84
C GLU A 27 -36.13 -7.91 -19.27
N ASP A 28 -36.60 -7.12 -18.30
CA ASP A 28 -35.76 -6.20 -17.54
C ASP A 28 -34.56 -6.97 -16.99
N ILE A 29 -33.35 -6.46 -17.20
CA ILE A 29 -32.12 -7.07 -16.70
C ILE A 29 -32.21 -7.33 -15.20
N ARG A 30 -32.81 -6.38 -14.46
CA ARG A 30 -32.99 -6.34 -13.00
C ARG A 30 -32.19 -7.39 -12.21
N PRO A 31 -31.06 -6.99 -11.60
CA PRO A 31 -30.35 -7.86 -10.67
C PRO A 31 -31.18 -8.09 -9.38
N SER A 32 -30.97 -9.23 -8.73
CA SER A 32 -31.56 -9.55 -7.44
C SER A 32 -31.08 -8.63 -6.31
N GLU A 33 -29.85 -8.12 -6.44
CA GLU A 33 -29.20 -7.20 -5.53
C GLU A 33 -28.23 -6.32 -6.32
N ASP A 34 -28.16 -5.04 -5.98
CA ASP A 34 -27.31 -4.04 -6.64
C ASP A 34 -26.38 -3.31 -5.68
N ASN A 35 -26.42 -3.63 -4.39
CA ASN A 35 -25.54 -3.11 -3.34
C ASN A 35 -25.07 -4.27 -2.48
N ILE A 36 -23.80 -4.62 -2.59
CA ILE A 36 -23.23 -5.84 -2.02
C ILE A 36 -22.09 -5.46 -1.08
N GLU A 37 -22.04 -6.12 0.07
CA GLU A 37 -20.91 -6.07 0.99
C GLU A 37 -20.24 -7.44 1.06
N LEU A 38 -18.92 -7.49 0.87
CA LEU A 38 -18.12 -8.72 0.93
C LEU A 38 -16.98 -8.61 1.96
N ASP A 39 -16.66 -9.74 2.57
CA ASP A 39 -15.53 -9.86 3.51
C ASP A 39 -14.17 -9.89 2.76
N GLY A 40 -13.26 -9.00 3.14
CA GLY A 40 -11.90 -8.94 2.58
C GLY A 40 -11.03 -10.16 2.90
N ASN A 41 -11.40 -11.00 3.87
CA ASN A 41 -10.73 -12.27 4.15
C ASN A 41 -11.16 -13.40 3.20
N GLY A 42 -12.07 -13.10 2.26
CA GLY A 42 -12.55 -14.05 1.29
C GLY A 42 -14.04 -14.31 1.48
N ASP A 43 -14.80 -14.05 0.42
CA ASP A 43 -16.26 -14.13 0.40
C ASP A 43 -16.76 -14.27 -1.04
N SER A 44 -18.02 -14.61 -1.21
CA SER A 44 -18.63 -14.66 -2.54
C SER A 44 -20.12 -14.42 -2.52
N VAL A 45 -20.61 -13.76 -3.58
CA VAL A 45 -22.03 -13.61 -3.85
C VAL A 45 -22.34 -14.06 -5.28
N THR A 46 -23.53 -14.63 -5.48
CA THR A 46 -24.11 -14.87 -6.80
C THR A 46 -25.35 -14.01 -6.95
N ILE A 47 -25.31 -13.13 -7.94
CA ILE A 47 -26.40 -12.22 -8.30
C ILE A 47 -27.20 -12.87 -9.42
N HIS A 48 -28.51 -12.96 -9.23
CA HIS A 48 -29.42 -13.50 -10.24
C HIS A 48 -30.07 -12.37 -11.02
N PHE A 49 -30.25 -12.58 -12.33
CA PHE A 49 -30.85 -11.63 -13.24
C PHE A 49 -32.16 -12.16 -13.77
N ASN A 50 -33.13 -11.27 -13.96
CA ASN A 50 -34.38 -11.64 -14.59
C ASN A 50 -34.18 -11.99 -16.07
N SER A 51 -33.23 -11.32 -16.74
CA SER A 51 -32.91 -11.51 -18.16
C SER A 51 -31.57 -12.20 -18.36
N SER A 52 -31.40 -12.88 -19.50
CA SER A 52 -30.09 -13.35 -19.98
C SER A 52 -29.42 -12.38 -20.97
N ASN A 53 -30.16 -11.36 -21.42
CA ASN A 53 -29.71 -10.41 -22.43
C ASN A 53 -28.98 -9.23 -21.78
N TRP A 54 -27.75 -9.48 -21.33
CA TRP A 54 -26.87 -8.46 -20.78
C TRP A 54 -25.41 -8.91 -20.87
N GLU A 55 -24.53 -7.92 -20.80
CA GLU A 55 -23.08 -8.06 -20.71
C GLU A 55 -22.53 -7.15 -19.61
N ILE A 56 -21.26 -7.33 -19.25
CA ILE A 56 -20.54 -6.36 -18.43
C ILE A 56 -19.93 -5.32 -19.39
N ILE A 57 -20.52 -4.13 -19.41
CA ILE A 57 -20.14 -3.04 -20.32
C ILE A 57 -18.84 -2.38 -19.85
N SER A 58 -18.76 -2.07 -18.56
CA SER A 58 -17.63 -1.37 -17.94
C SER A 58 -17.73 -1.45 -16.42
N GLY A 59 -16.81 -0.76 -15.73
CA GLY A 59 -16.87 -0.53 -14.29
C GLY A 59 -15.71 0.35 -13.82
N GLU A 60 -15.77 0.74 -12.56
CA GLU A 60 -14.75 1.54 -11.90
C GLU A 60 -14.43 0.94 -10.54
N CYS A 61 -13.19 1.10 -10.07
CA CYS A 61 -12.79 0.62 -8.75
C CYS A 61 -11.86 1.59 -8.03
N SER A 62 -11.57 1.31 -6.75
CA SER A 62 -10.71 2.17 -5.91
C SER A 62 -9.25 2.27 -6.36
N LEU A 63 -8.76 1.40 -7.26
CA LEU A 63 -7.40 1.49 -7.78
C LEU A 63 -7.27 2.65 -8.77
N THR A 64 -6.18 3.41 -8.65
CA THR A 64 -5.84 4.45 -9.64
C THR A 64 -5.56 3.88 -11.02
N GLN A 65 -5.04 2.64 -11.08
CA GLN A 65 -4.82 1.89 -12.30
C GLN A 65 -5.09 0.42 -12.02
N ALA A 66 -6.14 -0.13 -12.65
CA ALA A 66 -6.49 -1.53 -12.54
C ALA A 66 -6.20 -2.26 -13.86
N PHE A 67 -5.86 -3.55 -13.77
CA PHE A 67 -5.63 -4.40 -14.93
C PHE A 67 -6.46 -5.69 -14.78
N PHE A 68 -7.65 -5.66 -15.36
CA PHE A 68 -8.57 -6.78 -15.36
C PHE A 68 -8.21 -7.76 -16.48
N LYS A 69 -7.82 -8.98 -16.13
CA LYS A 69 -7.59 -10.06 -17.10
C LYS A 69 -8.91 -10.72 -17.46
N ILE A 70 -9.19 -10.87 -18.74
CA ILE A 70 -10.49 -11.34 -19.24
C ILE A 70 -10.30 -12.72 -19.88
N TYR A 71 -11.15 -13.65 -19.49
CA TYR A 71 -11.16 -15.04 -19.95
C TYR A 71 -12.51 -15.37 -20.55
N ASN A 72 -12.51 -16.04 -21.70
CA ASN A 72 -13.72 -16.54 -22.34
C ASN A 72 -14.25 -17.82 -21.65
N ALA A 73 -15.35 -18.39 -22.16
CA ALA A 73 -15.97 -19.60 -21.63
C ALA A 73 -15.04 -20.84 -21.63
N GLU A 74 -14.08 -20.91 -22.56
CA GLU A 74 -13.07 -21.98 -22.62
C GLU A 74 -11.90 -21.76 -21.65
N GLY A 75 -11.88 -20.65 -20.91
CA GLY A 75 -10.79 -20.31 -19.99
C GLY A 75 -9.54 -19.77 -20.68
N VAL A 76 -9.65 -19.33 -21.93
CA VAL A 76 -8.56 -18.68 -22.67
C VAL A 76 -8.53 -17.20 -22.31
N ASN A 77 -7.36 -16.67 -21.94
CA ASN A 77 -7.18 -15.24 -21.74
C ASN A 77 -7.28 -14.52 -23.10
N ILE A 78 -8.27 -13.65 -23.23
CA ILE A 78 -8.57 -12.90 -24.45
C ILE A 78 -8.12 -11.43 -24.39
N GLY A 79 -7.61 -10.98 -23.24
CA GLY A 79 -7.10 -9.63 -23.11
C GLY A 79 -6.99 -9.12 -21.68
N THR A 80 -6.59 -7.86 -21.58
CA THR A 80 -6.54 -7.10 -20.33
C THR A 80 -7.15 -5.73 -20.56
N SER A 81 -7.94 -5.25 -19.59
CA SER A 81 -8.66 -3.97 -19.67
C SER A 81 -8.45 -3.14 -18.40
N GLY A 82 -8.56 -1.82 -18.52
CA GLY A 82 -8.55 -0.88 -17.39
C GLY A 82 -9.84 -0.89 -16.57
N ALA A 83 -10.90 -1.47 -17.11
CA ALA A 83 -12.22 -1.61 -16.49
C ALA A 83 -12.74 -3.04 -16.69
N PRO A 84 -13.57 -3.57 -15.77
CA PRO A 84 -14.18 -4.87 -15.97
C PRO A 84 -15.11 -4.81 -17.18
N CYS A 85 -14.87 -5.67 -18.17
CA CYS A 85 -15.75 -5.87 -19.31
C CYS A 85 -15.75 -7.34 -19.72
N LEU A 86 -16.92 -7.85 -20.09
CA LEU A 86 -17.12 -9.24 -20.46
C LEU A 86 -18.38 -9.38 -21.32
N ASP A 87 -18.17 -9.75 -22.58
CA ASP A 87 -19.23 -10.20 -23.48
C ASP A 87 -19.50 -11.70 -23.24
N GLY A 88 -20.77 -12.06 -23.09
CA GLY A 88 -21.19 -13.45 -22.91
C GLY A 88 -20.69 -14.10 -21.61
N VAL A 89 -20.50 -15.42 -21.66
CA VAL A 89 -20.03 -16.26 -20.53
C VAL A 89 -18.51 -16.22 -20.46
N GLY A 90 -17.98 -16.13 -19.24
CA GLY A 90 -16.55 -16.08 -19.00
C GLY A 90 -16.22 -15.56 -17.61
N LYS A 91 -14.99 -15.08 -17.46
CA LYS A 91 -14.43 -14.67 -16.17
C LYS A 91 -13.49 -13.49 -16.30
N ILE A 92 -13.59 -12.56 -15.37
CA ILE A 92 -12.66 -11.45 -15.17
C ILE A 92 -11.88 -11.73 -13.88
N ILE A 93 -10.57 -11.53 -13.91
CA ILE A 93 -9.69 -11.62 -12.75
C ILE A 93 -9.01 -10.28 -12.54
N LEU A 94 -9.17 -9.72 -11.34
CA LEU A 94 -8.31 -8.65 -10.83
C LEU A 94 -7.40 -9.28 -9.78
N ASN A 95 -6.15 -9.49 -10.16
CA ASN A 95 -5.11 -10.02 -9.28
C ASN A 95 -4.02 -8.96 -9.19
N ASP A 96 -4.22 -8.02 -8.28
CA ASP A 96 -3.27 -6.99 -7.90
C ASP A 96 -2.52 -7.45 -6.64
N GLU A 97 -1.39 -6.83 -6.33
CA GLU A 97 -0.69 -7.13 -5.07
C GLU A 97 -1.63 -6.94 -3.87
N GLN A 98 -2.50 -5.93 -3.90
CA GLN A 98 -3.33 -5.51 -2.75
C GLN A 98 -4.74 -6.10 -2.71
N ILE A 99 -5.29 -6.53 -3.84
CA ILE A 99 -6.66 -7.01 -3.98
C ILE A 99 -6.68 -8.17 -4.96
N ASP A 100 -7.38 -9.23 -4.58
CA ASP A 100 -7.58 -10.41 -5.40
C ASP A 100 -9.06 -10.73 -5.46
N LEU A 101 -9.66 -10.63 -6.65
CA LEU A 101 -11.05 -10.95 -6.89
C LEU A 101 -11.29 -11.53 -8.28
N THR A 102 -12.37 -12.28 -8.38
CA THR A 102 -12.90 -12.90 -9.58
C THR A 102 -14.33 -12.44 -9.79
N ILE A 103 -14.66 -12.04 -11.02
CA ILE A 103 -16.03 -11.81 -11.47
C ILE A 103 -16.31 -12.85 -12.55
N GLU A 104 -17.24 -13.77 -12.32
CA GLU A 104 -17.49 -14.90 -13.21
C GLU A 104 -18.97 -14.95 -13.61
N ARG A 105 -19.20 -14.99 -14.91
CA ARG A 105 -20.51 -15.27 -15.49
C ARG A 105 -20.49 -16.66 -16.09
N LYS A 106 -20.84 -17.65 -15.27
CA LYS A 106 -20.89 -19.06 -15.69
C LYS A 106 -22.21 -19.42 -16.38
N HIS A 107 -23.29 -18.77 -15.98
CA HIS A 107 -24.63 -18.96 -16.51
C HIS A 107 -25.20 -17.63 -17.02
N SER A 108 -26.09 -17.69 -18.00
CA SER A 108 -26.53 -16.49 -18.71
C SER A 108 -27.33 -15.50 -17.86
N LYS A 109 -27.95 -15.98 -16.76
CA LYS A 109 -28.74 -15.20 -15.80
C LYS A 109 -28.06 -15.03 -14.43
N GLU A 110 -26.76 -15.27 -14.32
CA GLU A 110 -26.05 -15.23 -13.04
C GLU A 110 -24.69 -14.55 -13.16
N LEU A 111 -24.34 -13.74 -12.16
CA LEU A 111 -23.00 -13.17 -11.99
C LEU A 111 -22.48 -13.53 -10.60
N THR A 112 -21.36 -14.24 -10.54
CA THR A 112 -20.69 -14.55 -9.28
C THR A 112 -19.50 -13.62 -9.08
N ILE A 113 -19.43 -12.99 -7.92
CA ILE A 113 -18.29 -12.17 -7.50
C ILE A 113 -17.66 -12.88 -6.32
N LYS A 114 -16.39 -13.25 -6.46
CA LYS A 114 -15.62 -13.91 -5.41
C LYS A 114 -14.44 -13.03 -5.06
N VAL A 115 -14.32 -12.71 -3.78
CA VAL A 115 -13.16 -12.05 -3.21
C VAL A 115 -12.27 -13.14 -2.63
N ASP A 116 -10.99 -13.10 -2.98
CA ASP A 116 -9.99 -13.93 -2.34
C ASP A 116 -9.29 -13.16 -1.22
N GLU A 117 -8.95 -11.88 -1.45
CA GLU A 117 -8.34 -11.06 -0.43
C GLU A 117 -8.38 -9.55 -0.71
N ASN A 118 -8.61 -8.72 0.30
CA ASN A 118 -8.38 -7.27 0.28
C ASN A 118 -7.38 -6.86 1.38
N ILE A 119 -6.09 -6.78 1.07
CA ILE A 119 -5.07 -6.40 2.05
C ILE A 119 -4.86 -4.88 2.16
N MET A 120 -5.68 -4.06 1.51
CA MET A 120 -5.65 -2.61 1.74
C MET A 120 -6.07 -2.28 3.18
N PHE A 121 -5.71 -1.09 3.66
CA PHE A 121 -6.20 -0.58 4.95
C PHE A 121 -7.62 -0.01 4.87
N SER A 122 -8.09 0.28 3.66
CA SER A 122 -9.43 0.79 3.39
C SER A 122 -10.27 -0.25 2.67
N ARG A 123 -11.59 -0.05 2.71
CA ARG A 123 -12.49 -0.81 1.84
C ARG A 123 -12.12 -0.61 0.36
N PHE A 124 -12.44 -1.61 -0.44
CA PHE A 124 -12.36 -1.55 -1.89
C PHE A 124 -13.78 -1.37 -2.45
N ASP A 125 -14.02 -0.26 -3.13
CA ASP A 125 -15.27 0.02 -3.82
C ASP A 125 -15.12 -0.39 -5.29
N LEU A 126 -16.07 -1.19 -5.81
CA LEU A 126 -16.16 -1.64 -7.19
C LEU A 126 -17.57 -1.39 -7.71
N SER A 127 -17.68 -0.71 -8.84
CA SER A 127 -18.91 -0.60 -9.60
C SER A 127 -18.83 -1.43 -10.86
N ILE A 128 -19.90 -2.16 -11.17
CA ILE A 128 -20.03 -2.97 -12.38
C ILE A 128 -21.25 -2.48 -13.14
N LEU A 129 -21.03 -1.91 -14.33
CA LEU A 129 -22.09 -1.52 -15.24
C LEU A 129 -22.47 -2.72 -16.10
N VAL A 130 -23.65 -3.27 -15.85
CA VAL A 130 -24.25 -4.33 -16.67
C VAL A 130 -25.34 -3.73 -17.54
N GLY A 131 -25.48 -4.22 -18.77
CA GLY A 131 -26.49 -3.68 -19.67
C GLY A 131 -26.58 -4.37 -21.01
N ASN A 132 -27.44 -3.82 -21.84
CA ASN A 132 -27.60 -4.16 -23.25
C ASN A 132 -27.90 -2.87 -24.05
N GLU A 133 -28.31 -2.99 -25.31
CA GLU A 133 -28.62 -1.84 -26.17
C GLU A 133 -29.79 -0.97 -25.68
N TYR A 134 -30.62 -1.46 -24.75
CA TYR A 134 -31.86 -0.83 -24.33
C TYR A 134 -31.79 -0.25 -22.91
N GLU A 135 -31.06 -0.88 -22.01
CA GLU A 135 -30.93 -0.45 -20.62
C GLU A 135 -29.61 -0.86 -19.98
N SER A 136 -29.27 -0.21 -18.86
CA SER A 136 -28.14 -0.57 -18.01
C SER A 136 -28.46 -0.38 -16.53
N LYS A 137 -27.74 -1.12 -15.68
CA LYS A 137 -27.80 -1.09 -14.22
C LYS A 137 -26.38 -1.09 -13.67
N ILE A 138 -26.19 -0.44 -12.53
CA ILE A 138 -24.92 -0.46 -11.81
C ILE A 138 -25.09 -1.38 -10.60
N ILE A 139 -24.16 -2.30 -10.43
CA ILE A 139 -24.00 -3.11 -9.21
C ILE A 139 -22.83 -2.52 -8.44
N GLN A 140 -23.08 -2.09 -7.20
CA GLN A 140 -22.08 -1.61 -6.26
C GLN A 140 -21.62 -2.76 -5.38
N VAL A 141 -20.32 -2.94 -5.26
CA VAL A 141 -19.67 -3.95 -4.43
C VAL A 141 -18.66 -3.27 -3.54
N ILE A 142 -18.85 -3.42 -2.23
CA ILE A 142 -17.97 -2.89 -1.20
C ILE A 142 -17.28 -4.07 -0.53
N ILE A 143 -15.97 -4.13 -0.60
CA ILE A 143 -15.17 -5.18 0.01
C ILE A 143 -14.46 -4.59 1.21
N SER A 144 -14.74 -5.10 2.40
CA SER A 144 -14.04 -4.71 3.63
C SER A 144 -12.55 -5.05 3.56
N PRO A 145 -11.67 -4.40 4.34
CA PRO A 145 -10.30 -4.87 4.55
C PRO A 145 -10.29 -6.29 5.14
N CYS A 146 -9.32 -7.11 4.76
CA CYS A 146 -9.02 -8.33 5.48
C CYS A 146 -8.42 -8.02 6.85
N GLU A 147 -8.47 -9.00 7.75
CA GLU A 147 -7.74 -8.94 9.01
C GLU A 147 -6.24 -8.79 8.73
N ARG A 148 -5.56 -7.94 9.51
CA ARG A 148 -4.12 -7.79 9.39
C ARG A 148 -3.44 -9.10 9.71
N TYR A 149 -2.37 -9.39 8.99
CA TYR A 149 -1.62 -10.61 9.24
C TYR A 149 -0.89 -10.50 10.57
N VAL A 150 -0.78 -11.63 11.25
CA VAL A 150 -0.01 -11.79 12.47
C VAL A 150 1.41 -12.17 12.09
N LEU A 151 2.38 -11.44 12.63
CA LEU A 151 3.80 -11.76 12.49
C LEU A 151 4.10 -13.07 13.20
N ASP A 152 4.62 -14.05 12.46
CA ASP A 152 5.13 -15.30 13.03
C ASP A 152 6.59 -15.14 13.45
N ASP A 153 7.41 -14.63 12.54
CA ASP A 153 8.86 -14.55 12.68
C ASP A 153 9.46 -13.50 11.74
N ILE A 154 10.58 -12.94 12.16
CA ILE A 154 11.46 -12.13 11.33
C ILE A 154 12.89 -12.60 11.51
N SER A 155 13.55 -12.90 10.39
CA SER A 155 14.94 -13.36 10.36
C SER A 155 15.82 -12.39 9.56
N TYR A 156 17.08 -12.25 9.97
CA TYR A 156 18.06 -11.38 9.31
C TYR A 156 19.29 -12.17 8.85
N SER A 157 19.94 -11.69 7.80
CA SER A 157 21.23 -12.21 7.34
C SER A 157 22.38 -11.67 8.20
N LEU A 158 22.68 -12.34 9.32
CA LEU A 158 23.71 -11.88 10.27
C LEU A 158 25.14 -12.08 9.77
N ASP A 159 25.38 -13.07 8.90
CA ASP A 159 26.71 -13.39 8.34
C ASP A 159 26.90 -12.89 6.90
N ALA A 160 25.85 -12.32 6.30
CA ALA A 160 25.83 -11.85 4.92
C ALA A 160 25.19 -10.45 4.87
N TYR A 161 25.98 -9.44 5.24
CA TYR A 161 25.57 -8.04 5.29
C TYR A 161 26.65 -7.14 4.68
N GLU A 162 26.23 -5.96 4.27
CA GLU A 162 27.11 -4.92 3.80
C GLU A 162 27.47 -4.02 4.98
N TYR A 163 28.77 -3.79 5.19
CA TYR A 163 29.27 -2.87 6.20
C TYR A 163 30.09 -1.77 5.52
N TYR A 164 29.62 -0.54 5.70
CA TYR A 164 30.22 0.63 5.09
C TYR A 164 31.23 1.31 6.02
N GLY A 165 31.04 1.18 7.35
CA GLY A 165 31.99 1.52 8.43
C GLY A 165 32.58 2.94 8.43
N ASN A 166 33.06 3.38 9.60
CA ASN A 166 33.83 4.63 9.75
C ASN A 166 33.15 5.87 9.12
N GLY A 167 31.82 5.91 9.10
CA GLY A 167 31.07 7.06 8.63
C GLY A 167 31.41 8.26 9.49
N VAL A 168 31.68 9.41 8.88
CA VAL A 168 32.00 10.64 9.61
C VAL A 168 30.80 11.57 9.56
N GLY A 169 30.27 11.92 10.74
CA GLY A 169 29.24 12.93 10.89
C GLY A 169 29.69 14.08 11.79
N TYR A 170 28.92 15.16 11.77
CA TYR A 170 29.19 16.35 12.58
C TYR A 170 28.10 16.52 13.63
N GLY A 171 28.51 16.63 14.88
CA GLY A 171 27.64 17.08 15.96
C GLY A 171 27.35 18.57 15.86
N LYS A 172 26.45 19.05 16.71
CA LYS A 172 26.12 20.48 16.76
C LYS A 172 27.33 21.31 17.19
N SER A 173 27.78 22.20 16.31
CA SER A 173 28.84 23.16 16.63
C SER A 173 28.38 24.21 17.63
N ILE A 174 29.30 24.65 18.49
CA ILE A 174 29.10 25.81 19.35
C ILE A 174 30.22 26.83 19.13
N THR A 175 29.93 28.10 19.29
CA THR A 175 30.94 29.17 19.29
C THR A 175 31.09 29.68 20.70
N VAL A 176 32.33 29.78 21.17
CA VAL A 176 32.66 30.29 22.50
C VAL A 176 33.62 31.46 22.34
N ASN A 177 33.23 32.61 22.90
CA ASN A 177 34.08 33.80 22.98
C ASN A 177 34.69 33.88 24.38
N ASN A 178 36.01 33.80 24.47
CA ASN A 178 36.73 34.01 25.72
C ASN A 178 37.40 35.39 25.70
N GLU A 179 36.71 36.37 26.29
CA GLU A 179 37.19 37.75 26.41
C GLU A 179 38.10 37.96 27.64
N THR A 180 38.37 36.90 28.40
CA THR A 180 39.20 36.99 29.61
C THR A 180 40.68 36.78 29.29
N SER A 181 41.55 37.29 30.16
CA SER A 181 43.01 37.11 30.08
C SER A 181 43.49 35.72 30.51
N THR A 182 42.58 34.80 30.84
CA THR A 182 42.88 33.43 31.27
C THR A 182 42.13 32.40 30.41
N PRO A 183 42.64 31.17 30.27
CA PRO A 183 41.89 30.12 29.57
C PRO A 183 40.53 29.83 30.22
N LEU A 184 39.50 29.66 29.39
CA LEU A 184 38.12 29.32 29.81
C LEU A 184 37.85 27.85 29.51
N THR A 185 37.35 27.07 30.47
CA THR A 185 36.88 25.70 30.21
C THR A 185 35.37 25.67 30.07
N THR A 186 34.88 25.08 28.98
CA THR A 186 33.46 24.87 28.69
C THR A 186 33.13 23.38 28.58
N THR A 187 31.88 23.01 28.86
CA THR A 187 31.37 21.65 28.67
C THR A 187 30.57 21.58 27.37
N ILE A 188 30.85 20.57 26.56
CA ILE A 188 30.09 20.24 25.35
C ILE A 188 29.47 18.85 25.47
N TYR A 189 28.41 18.61 24.69
CA TYR A 189 27.71 17.34 24.60
C TYR A 189 27.78 16.85 23.15
N PRO A 190 28.82 16.10 22.75
CA PRO A 190 29.06 15.72 21.36
C PRO A 190 27.88 15.01 20.69
N PHE A 191 27.18 14.19 21.47
CA PHE A 191 26.12 13.29 21.01
C PHE A 191 24.70 13.84 21.27
N ARG A 192 24.57 15.10 21.69
CA ARG A 192 23.26 15.70 21.92
C ARG A 192 22.49 15.78 20.60
N ASN A 193 21.26 15.26 20.60
CA ASN A 193 20.39 15.14 19.43
C ASN A 193 20.95 14.23 18.32
N ILE A 194 21.82 13.28 18.68
CA ILE A 194 22.27 12.21 17.80
C ILE A 194 21.47 10.95 18.10
N TYR A 195 21.12 10.21 17.06
CA TYR A 195 20.24 9.05 17.13
C TYR A 195 20.84 7.89 16.34
N HIS A 196 20.41 6.67 16.70
CA HIS A 196 20.54 5.50 15.83
C HIS A 196 19.39 5.55 14.81
N GLU A 197 19.75 5.61 13.53
CA GLU A 197 18.79 5.76 12.43
C GLU A 197 18.55 4.40 11.76
N VAL A 198 17.28 4.06 11.56
CA VAL A 198 16.87 2.75 11.05
C VAL A 198 15.73 2.90 10.05
N THR A 199 15.84 2.20 8.92
CA THR A 199 14.81 2.15 7.88
C THR A 199 14.68 0.75 7.31
N PHE A 200 13.45 0.26 7.16
CA PHE A 200 13.18 -0.95 6.39
C PHE A 200 12.86 -0.58 4.95
N THR A 201 13.31 -1.40 3.99
CA THR A 201 13.03 -1.20 2.57
C THR A 201 12.59 -2.52 1.95
N SER A 202 11.71 -2.46 0.96
CA SER A 202 11.29 -3.61 0.18
C SER A 202 10.88 -3.17 -1.21
N LEU A 203 11.00 -4.08 -2.18
CA LEU A 203 10.53 -3.85 -3.55
C LEU A 203 9.03 -4.03 -3.71
N SER A 204 8.36 -4.68 -2.75
CA SER A 204 6.90 -4.87 -2.79
C SER A 204 6.19 -3.83 -1.92
N PRO A 205 5.21 -3.11 -2.49
CA PRO A 205 4.25 -2.29 -1.72
C PRO A 205 3.60 -3.02 -0.53
N LEU A 206 3.44 -4.35 -0.61
CA LEU A 206 2.82 -5.14 0.46
C LEU A 206 3.64 -5.22 1.73
N ALA A 207 4.95 -4.97 1.62
CA ALA A 207 5.86 -5.15 2.74
C ALA A 207 5.37 -4.42 3.99
N PHE A 208 4.91 -3.17 3.85
CA PHE A 208 4.53 -2.35 5.00
C PHE A 208 3.02 -2.28 5.26
N TRP A 209 2.20 -2.97 4.46
CA TRP A 209 0.74 -2.96 4.57
C TRP A 209 0.15 -4.26 5.12
N LEU A 210 0.97 -5.31 5.15
CA LEU A 210 0.52 -6.63 5.55
C LEU A 210 0.21 -6.73 7.06
N LEU A 211 1.06 -6.12 7.88
CA LEU A 211 0.98 -6.16 9.34
C LEU A 211 0.30 -4.92 9.90
N GLU A 212 0.05 -4.92 11.20
CA GLU A 212 -0.40 -3.71 11.92
C GLU A 212 0.66 -2.60 11.85
N LYS A 213 0.21 -1.35 11.71
CA LYS A 213 1.09 -0.18 11.48
C LYS A 213 2.13 0.04 12.59
N ASN A 214 1.83 -0.40 13.81
CA ASN A 214 2.68 -0.26 14.99
C ASN A 214 3.43 -1.54 15.35
N THR A 215 3.57 -2.50 14.43
CA THR A 215 4.34 -3.72 14.66
C THR A 215 5.78 -3.36 14.99
N VAL A 216 6.28 -3.81 16.13
CA VAL A 216 7.66 -3.60 16.58
C VAL A 216 8.40 -4.93 16.51
N VAL A 217 9.60 -4.90 15.90
CA VAL A 217 10.46 -6.05 15.73
C VAL A 217 11.82 -5.81 16.36
N ASP A 218 12.48 -6.89 16.78
CA ASP A 218 13.87 -6.83 17.22
C ASP A 218 14.75 -6.70 15.97
N ILE A 219 15.75 -5.82 16.01
CA ILE A 219 16.66 -5.58 14.89
C ILE A 219 18.09 -5.94 15.30
N PRO A 220 18.95 -6.35 14.35
CA PRO A 220 20.36 -6.48 14.61
C PRO A 220 21.00 -5.11 14.86
N THR A 221 22.04 -5.09 15.68
CA THR A 221 23.02 -4.01 15.77
C THR A 221 24.39 -4.55 15.38
N ILE A 222 25.41 -3.69 15.40
CA ILE A 222 26.78 -4.08 15.06
C ILE A 222 27.70 -3.89 16.25
N VAL A 223 28.41 -4.95 16.62
CA VAL A 223 29.38 -4.96 17.71
C VAL A 223 30.65 -5.60 17.19
N ASP A 224 31.79 -4.93 17.35
CA ASP A 224 33.08 -5.37 16.82
C ASP A 224 33.00 -5.81 15.34
N LYS A 225 32.30 -5.00 14.55
CA LYS A 225 32.02 -5.19 13.13
C LYS A 225 31.15 -6.40 12.79
N SER A 226 30.59 -7.13 13.75
CA SER A 226 29.71 -8.29 13.55
C SER A 226 28.27 -7.96 13.90
N LEU A 227 27.30 -8.44 13.12
CA LEU A 227 25.89 -8.24 13.45
C LEU A 227 25.45 -9.15 14.60
N VAL A 228 24.73 -8.57 15.57
CA VAL A 228 24.23 -9.26 16.75
C VAL A 228 22.80 -8.83 17.07
N MET A 229 22.01 -9.74 17.63
CA MET A 229 20.68 -9.43 18.17
C MET A 229 20.83 -9.07 19.66
N ASP A 230 20.94 -7.78 19.97
CA ASP A 230 21.21 -7.26 21.32
C ASP A 230 19.96 -6.68 22.03
N GLY A 231 18.78 -6.89 21.45
CA GLY A 231 17.50 -6.44 22.01
C GLY A 231 17.08 -5.02 21.63
N VAL A 232 17.77 -4.37 20.68
CA VAL A 232 17.25 -3.14 20.06
C VAL A 232 16.01 -3.46 19.24
N ARG A 233 14.99 -2.58 19.34
CA ARG A 233 13.70 -2.76 18.67
C ARG A 233 13.37 -1.54 17.82
N ALA A 234 12.72 -1.77 16.69
CA ALA A 234 12.23 -0.73 15.80
C ALA A 234 10.83 -1.08 15.26
N SER A 235 10.07 -0.06 14.87
CA SER A 235 8.80 -0.26 14.17
C SER A 235 9.09 -0.80 12.78
N TYR A 236 8.31 -1.78 12.34
CA TYR A 236 8.41 -2.29 10.98
C TYR A 236 7.69 -1.34 10.01
N THR A 237 8.44 -0.35 9.52
CA THR A 237 7.94 0.68 8.59
C THR A 237 9.01 1.10 7.59
N GLY A 238 8.58 1.59 6.43
CA GLY A 238 9.43 2.23 5.44
C GLY A 238 9.89 3.63 5.82
N ASP A 239 9.31 4.23 6.86
CA ASP A 239 9.72 5.53 7.38
C ASP A 239 11.04 5.42 8.15
N GLU A 240 11.90 6.43 8.02
CA GLU A 240 13.12 6.52 8.82
C GLU A 240 12.79 6.75 10.30
N GLN A 241 13.43 5.98 11.17
CA GLN A 241 13.22 6.02 12.61
C GLN A 241 14.47 6.51 13.33
N LYS A 242 14.26 7.29 14.40
CA LYS A 242 15.31 7.83 15.26
C LYS A 242 15.22 7.21 16.64
N ILE A 243 16.10 6.25 16.91
CA ILE A 243 16.19 5.55 18.18
C ILE A 243 17.17 6.31 19.10
N PRO A 244 16.75 6.67 20.33
CA PRO A 244 17.63 7.33 21.29
C PRO A 244 18.84 6.46 21.66
N ILE A 245 20.00 7.10 21.79
CA ILE A 245 21.25 6.43 22.19
C ILE A 245 21.56 6.66 23.67
N SER A 246 22.12 5.65 24.33
CA SER A 246 22.37 5.65 25.78
C SER A 246 23.43 6.68 26.23
N PHE A 247 24.28 7.14 25.32
CA PHE A 247 25.40 8.07 25.58
C PHE A 247 25.15 9.49 25.02
N ALA A 248 23.89 9.85 24.72
CA ALA A 248 23.54 11.18 24.20
C ALA A 248 23.96 12.35 25.12
N ASN A 249 24.05 12.09 26.43
CA ASN A 249 24.40 13.08 27.46
C ASN A 249 25.88 13.05 27.87
N GLU A 250 26.73 12.30 27.16
CA GLU A 250 28.15 12.25 27.48
C GLU A 250 28.82 13.64 27.31
N GLU A 251 29.60 14.04 28.31
CA GLU A 251 30.21 15.36 28.40
C GLU A 251 31.67 15.33 27.94
N LYS A 252 32.09 16.38 27.23
CA LYS A 252 33.52 16.67 26.98
C LYS A 252 33.85 18.08 27.41
N LYS A 253 34.93 18.23 28.17
CA LYS A 253 35.46 19.54 28.55
C LYS A 253 36.43 20.04 27.49
N VAL A 254 36.29 21.30 27.11
CA VAL A 254 37.13 21.96 26.11
C VAL A 254 37.67 23.26 26.71
N THR A 255 38.99 23.42 26.66
CA THR A 255 39.67 24.64 27.09
C THR A 255 39.87 25.58 25.91
N ILE A 256 39.38 26.81 26.05
CA ILE A 256 39.44 27.90 25.09
C ILE A 256 40.54 28.87 25.52
N PRO A 257 41.51 29.19 24.65
CA PRO A 257 42.59 30.13 24.97
C PRO A 257 42.06 31.51 25.42
N ALA A 258 42.87 32.22 26.22
CA ALA A 258 42.59 33.61 26.60
C ALA A 258 42.44 34.51 25.36
N LEU A 259 41.57 35.51 25.44
CA LEU A 259 41.35 36.51 24.39
C LEU A 259 41.14 35.89 23.00
N SER A 260 40.34 34.83 22.90
CA SER A 260 40.10 34.11 21.66
C SER A 260 38.65 33.69 21.48
N LYS A 261 38.21 33.66 20.24
CA LYS A 261 36.91 33.15 19.82
C LYS A 261 37.11 31.86 19.04
N GLN A 262 36.49 30.77 19.49
CA GLN A 262 36.61 29.47 18.83
C GLN A 262 35.25 28.87 18.48
N ARG A 263 35.13 28.33 17.26
CA ARG A 263 34.09 27.37 16.89
C ARG A 263 34.56 25.97 17.26
N ILE A 264 33.73 25.25 17.99
CA ILE A 264 33.98 23.90 18.48
C ILE A 264 33.00 22.99 17.77
N THR A 265 33.51 22.04 16.98
CA THR A 265 32.68 21.10 16.21
C THR A 265 33.02 19.67 16.61
N PRO A 266 32.07 18.92 17.18
CA PRO A 266 32.23 17.48 17.36
C PRO A 266 32.24 16.76 16.02
N ILE A 267 33.23 15.90 15.81
CA ILE A 267 33.22 14.87 14.77
C ILE A 267 32.82 13.57 15.42
N LEU A 268 31.89 12.85 14.79
CA LEU A 268 31.30 11.62 15.28
C LEU A 268 31.58 10.49 14.29
N SER A 269 31.89 9.30 14.80
CA SER A 269 32.04 8.10 13.98
C SER A 269 30.75 7.27 13.99
N TYR A 270 30.40 6.69 12.85
CA TYR A 270 29.21 5.87 12.65
C TYR A 270 29.57 4.51 12.05
N ASP A 271 28.85 3.50 12.52
CA ASP A 271 28.75 2.20 11.87
C ASP A 271 27.48 2.15 11.02
N TRP A 272 27.67 2.13 9.71
CA TRP A 272 26.58 1.93 8.75
C TRP A 272 26.65 0.52 8.20
N PHE A 273 25.53 -0.21 8.30
CA PHE A 273 25.34 -1.49 7.65
C PHE A 273 23.97 -1.63 6.98
N GLU A 274 23.90 -2.59 6.06
CA GLU A 274 22.66 -3.08 5.47
C GLU A 274 22.61 -4.60 5.52
N THR A 275 21.47 -5.16 5.92
CA THR A 275 21.26 -6.62 5.97
C THR A 275 19.88 -6.97 5.43
N ASP A 276 19.78 -8.11 4.78
CA ASP A 276 18.51 -8.63 4.30
C ASP A 276 17.68 -9.15 5.48
N PHE A 277 16.36 -8.95 5.41
CA PHE A 277 15.40 -9.54 6.33
C PHE A 277 14.35 -10.35 5.58
N THR A 278 13.76 -11.33 6.26
CA THR A 278 12.59 -12.09 5.81
C THR A 278 11.56 -12.15 6.92
N ILE A 279 10.35 -11.71 6.62
CA ILE A 279 9.17 -11.82 7.49
C ILE A 279 8.32 -12.99 7.04
N ARG A 280 7.84 -13.76 8.01
CA ARG A 280 6.77 -14.76 7.83
C ARG A 280 5.56 -14.32 8.64
N ALA A 281 4.41 -14.35 8.01
CA ALA A 281 3.16 -13.93 8.65
C ALA A 281 1.99 -14.77 8.14
N HIS A 282 0.94 -14.86 8.96
CA HIS A 282 -0.30 -15.54 8.58
C HIS A 282 -1.53 -14.65 8.80
N ASN A 283 -2.53 -14.79 7.92
CA ASN A 283 -3.84 -14.22 8.15
C ASN A 283 -4.55 -15.03 9.25
N PRO A 284 -5.02 -14.41 10.34
CA PRO A 284 -5.58 -15.13 11.48
C PRO A 284 -6.92 -15.82 11.18
N LYS A 285 -7.68 -15.36 10.18
CA LYS A 285 -8.97 -15.95 9.78
C LYS A 285 -8.83 -17.07 8.75
N THR A 286 -7.99 -16.88 7.74
CA THR A 286 -7.84 -17.83 6.62
C THR A 286 -6.66 -18.78 6.76
N ASN A 287 -5.75 -18.52 7.70
CA ASN A 287 -4.44 -19.17 7.82
C ASN A 287 -3.55 -19.05 6.57
N LYS A 288 -3.89 -18.17 5.62
CA LYS A 288 -3.06 -17.88 4.44
C LYS A 288 -1.72 -17.33 4.93
N LYS A 289 -0.62 -17.91 4.43
CA LYS A 289 0.74 -17.51 4.79
C LYS A 289 1.33 -16.60 3.72
N ARG A 290 2.08 -15.60 4.15
CA ARG A 290 2.87 -14.73 3.27
C ARG A 290 4.29 -14.61 3.77
N THR A 291 5.19 -14.38 2.82
CA THR A 291 6.61 -14.13 3.08
C THR A 291 6.98 -12.83 2.40
N ILE A 292 7.58 -11.92 3.18
CA ILE A 292 8.08 -10.63 2.70
C ILE A 292 9.58 -10.62 2.88
N ALA A 293 10.29 -10.21 1.84
CA ALA A 293 11.72 -9.95 1.91
C ALA A 293 12.00 -8.45 1.74
N GLY A 294 13.12 -8.01 2.31
CA GLY A 294 13.56 -6.64 2.17
C GLY A 294 14.94 -6.43 2.79
N ARG A 295 15.33 -5.16 2.93
CA ARG A 295 16.58 -4.74 3.55
C ARG A 295 16.33 -3.85 4.75
N LEU A 296 17.05 -4.11 5.82
CA LEU A 296 17.22 -3.21 6.95
C LEU A 296 18.46 -2.37 6.70
N ARG A 297 18.29 -1.05 6.68
CA ARG A 297 19.40 -0.09 6.70
C ARG A 297 19.51 0.51 8.09
N SER A 298 20.74 0.52 8.61
CA SER A 298 21.03 0.96 9.97
C SER A 298 22.25 1.86 9.98
N ASN A 299 22.12 3.06 10.53
CA ASN A 299 23.19 4.02 10.73
C ASN A 299 23.33 4.31 12.23
N MET A 300 24.33 3.69 12.85
CA MET A 300 24.50 3.67 14.30
C MET A 300 25.69 4.55 14.71
N PRO A 301 25.50 5.59 15.54
CA PRO A 301 26.63 6.35 16.08
C PRO A 301 27.44 5.46 17.03
N THR A 302 28.75 5.61 16.99
CA THR A 302 29.66 4.99 17.96
C THR A 302 29.93 5.96 19.12
N LYS A 303 30.57 5.48 20.19
CA LYS A 303 31.08 6.36 21.26
C LYS A 303 32.33 7.14 20.87
N GLU A 304 32.89 6.89 19.69
CA GLU A 304 34.06 7.61 19.21
C GLU A 304 33.67 9.01 18.73
N SER A 305 34.34 10.02 19.30
CA SER A 305 34.19 11.39 18.83
C SER A 305 35.47 12.20 19.02
N HIS A 306 35.71 13.09 18.07
CA HIS A 306 36.81 14.05 18.09
C HIS A 306 36.27 15.48 18.11
N ILE A 307 37.10 16.44 18.49
CA ILE A 307 36.71 17.84 18.54
C ILE A 307 37.64 18.62 17.62
N ILE A 308 37.08 19.25 16.60
CA ILE A 308 37.77 20.27 15.82
C ILE A 308 37.53 21.62 16.46
N ARG A 309 38.59 22.44 16.48
CA ARG A 309 38.57 23.82 16.94
C ARG A 309 39.03 24.70 15.81
N GLU A 310 38.24 25.71 15.50
CA GLU A 310 38.56 26.73 14.51
C GLU A 310 38.58 28.08 15.24
N THR A 311 39.73 28.77 15.21
CA THR A 311 39.81 30.14 15.69
C THR A 311 39.09 31.03 14.69
N ILE A 312 38.14 31.83 15.18
CA ILE A 312 37.40 32.79 14.37
C ILE A 312 38.14 34.13 14.50
N GLU A 313 38.81 34.55 13.43
CA GLU A 313 39.33 35.91 13.31
C GLU A 313 38.16 36.87 13.03
N GLU A 314 38.22 38.08 13.60
CA GLU A 314 37.25 39.15 13.34
C GLU A 314 37.50 39.83 11.99
#